data_AF-A0AAU0QQ47-F1
#
_entry.id   AF-A0AAU0QQ47-F1
#
_cell.length_a   1.000
_cell.length_b   1.000
_cell.length_c   1.000
_cell.angle_alpha   90.00
_cell.angle_beta   90.00
_cell.angle_gamma   90.00
#
_symmetry.space_group_name_H-M   'P 1'
#
loop_
_entity.id
_entity.type
_entity.pdbx_description
1 polymer ?
#
loop_
_entity_poly.entity_id
_entity_poly.type
_entity_poly.pdbx_seq_one_letter_code
_entity_poly.pdbx_strand_id
1 'polypeptide(L)'
;MANKLDTKDVISDHYDLKVAKEYERKIDNSKYFSHDKGDFGEEVTKIVARDSDLGKDVSDLFQVGRNGIDAAFLSKGPPPKLTIIESKASDSASFSYSNKQKKGGDKYFQGMVNSKDPRYDSFKDNLEELMEENPGLKFDFIRVETDIKITDIGFGVDELQVKEWKEID
;
A
#
# COMPACT_ATOMS: atom_id res chain seq x y z
N MET A 1 -16.58 5.87 21.60
CA MET A 1 -16.97 4.61 20.94
C MET A 1 -15.80 4.23 20.06
N ALA A 2 -15.25 3.01 20.19
CA ALA A 2 -14.14 2.59 19.34
C ALA A 2 -14.62 2.67 17.88
N ASN A 3 -13.98 3.54 17.09
CA ASN A 3 -14.29 3.71 15.69
C ASN A 3 -13.64 2.53 14.96
N LYS A 4 -14.23 1.34 15.11
CA LYS A 4 -13.66 0.13 14.57
C LYS A 4 -13.66 0.25 13.05
N LEU A 5 -12.48 0.09 12.46
CA LEU A 5 -12.38 -0.04 11.02
C LEU A 5 -13.31 -1.17 10.55
N ASP A 6 -14.01 -0.94 9.45
CA ASP A 6 -14.87 -1.94 8.83
C ASP A 6 -14.10 -3.26 8.60
N THR A 7 -14.75 -4.40 8.77
CA THR A 7 -14.10 -5.72 8.69
C THR A 7 -14.22 -6.38 7.32
N LYS A 8 -14.80 -5.72 6.32
CA LYS A 8 -14.92 -6.27 4.97
C LYS A 8 -13.53 -6.47 4.36
N ASP A 9 -13.34 -7.61 3.71
CA ASP A 9 -12.12 -7.99 2.99
C ASP A 9 -10.83 -8.06 3.85
N VAL A 10 -10.95 -8.07 5.18
CA VAL A 10 -9.80 -8.14 6.10
C VAL A 10 -9.09 -9.48 6.00
N ILE A 11 -7.78 -9.42 5.78
CA ILE A 11 -6.84 -10.55 5.72
C ILE A 11 -5.63 -10.33 6.63
N SER A 12 -5.81 -9.53 7.69
CA SER A 12 -4.73 -9.10 8.58
C SER A 12 -4.00 -10.25 9.28
N ASP A 13 -4.69 -11.38 9.50
CA ASP A 13 -4.12 -12.57 10.13
C ASP A 13 -3.03 -13.26 9.30
N HIS A 14 -2.86 -12.86 8.03
CA HIS A 14 -1.80 -13.36 7.16
C HIS A 14 -0.50 -12.54 7.25
N TYR A 15 -0.48 -11.47 8.05
CA TYR A 15 0.62 -10.50 8.11
C TYR A 15 1.14 -10.33 9.54
N ASP A 16 2.44 -10.07 9.68
CA ASP A 16 3.01 -9.63 10.96
C ASP A 16 2.82 -8.12 11.09
N LEU A 17 1.88 -7.75 11.95
CA LEU A 17 1.52 -6.34 12.21
C LEU A 17 2.11 -5.82 13.53
N LYS A 18 2.90 -6.63 14.25
CA LYS A 18 3.28 -6.32 15.64
C LYS A 18 4.07 -5.02 15.75
N VAL A 19 5.09 -4.86 14.92
CA VAL A 19 5.93 -3.64 14.94
C VAL A 19 5.17 -2.47 14.35
N ALA A 20 4.43 -2.69 13.26
CA ALA A 20 3.66 -1.65 12.59
C ALA A 20 2.62 -1.00 13.52
N LYS A 21 1.94 -1.80 14.37
CA LYS A 21 0.95 -1.30 15.33
C LYS A 21 1.53 -0.42 16.45
N GLU A 22 2.81 -0.58 16.75
CA GLU A 22 3.51 0.22 17.76
C GLU A 22 4.32 1.36 17.12
N TYR A 23 4.22 1.55 15.80
CA TYR A 23 5.00 2.57 15.11
C TYR A 23 4.49 3.97 15.45
N GLU A 24 5.44 4.84 15.80
CA GLU A 24 5.22 6.25 16.02
C GLU A 24 6.29 7.08 15.31
N ARG A 25 5.90 8.23 14.77
CA ARG A 25 6.81 9.18 14.14
C ARG A 25 6.40 10.61 14.49
N LYS A 26 7.40 11.49 14.63
CA LYS A 26 7.16 12.94 14.73
C LYS A 26 6.45 13.48 13.48
N ILE A 27 5.47 14.35 13.70
CA ILE A 27 4.80 15.08 12.62
C ILE A 27 5.82 16.01 11.95
N ASP A 28 5.88 15.93 10.62
CA ASP A 28 6.68 16.81 9.78
C ASP A 28 5.93 18.12 9.54
N ASN A 29 6.20 19.11 10.39
CA ASN A 29 5.60 20.44 10.30
C ASN A 29 6.03 21.25 9.07
N SER A 30 6.95 20.74 8.24
CA SER A 30 7.29 21.38 6.96
C SER A 30 6.30 21.04 5.83
N LYS A 31 5.45 20.02 6.04
CA LYS A 31 4.46 19.54 5.07
C LYS A 31 3.04 19.93 5.45
N TYR A 32 2.14 19.88 4.47
CA TYR A 32 0.72 19.85 4.78
C TYR A 32 0.39 18.60 5.57
N PHE A 33 -0.35 18.76 6.65
CA PHE A 33 -0.73 17.68 7.57
C PHE A 33 -1.34 16.46 6.85
N SER A 34 -2.20 16.68 5.84
CA SER A 34 -2.79 15.59 5.04
C SER A 34 -1.76 14.82 4.22
N HIS A 35 -0.71 15.47 3.74
CA HIS A 35 0.37 14.79 3.01
C HIS A 35 1.24 13.99 3.98
N ASP A 36 1.57 14.56 5.15
CA ASP A 36 2.37 13.86 6.15
C ASP A 36 1.64 12.64 6.72
N LYS A 37 0.30 12.68 6.82
CA LYS A 37 -0.52 11.48 7.11
C LYS A 37 -0.35 10.40 6.04
N GLY A 38 -0.38 10.78 4.77
CA GLY A 38 -0.15 9.85 3.65
C GLY A 38 1.23 9.19 3.75
N ASP A 39 2.27 10.00 3.93
CA ASP A 39 3.65 9.54 4.09
C ASP A 39 3.78 8.58 5.30
N PHE A 40 3.13 8.89 6.43
CA PHE A 40 3.07 8.00 7.59
C PHE A 40 2.41 6.65 7.28
N GLY A 41 1.31 6.63 6.52
CA GLY A 41 0.68 5.39 6.09
C GLY A 41 1.59 4.54 5.18
N GLU A 42 2.32 5.16 4.25
CA GLU A 42 3.30 4.47 3.41
C GLU A 42 4.46 3.89 4.24
N GLU A 43 4.94 4.61 5.24
CA GLU A 43 5.95 4.09 6.19
C GLU A 43 5.45 2.86 6.95
N VAL A 44 4.23 2.93 7.51
CA VAL A 44 3.58 1.80 8.18
C VAL A 44 3.45 0.60 7.23
N THR A 45 3.05 0.85 5.99
CA THR A 45 2.95 -0.18 4.94
C THR A 45 4.29 -0.86 4.67
N LYS A 46 5.39 -0.09 4.61
CA LYS A 46 6.74 -0.65 4.44
C LYS A 46 7.18 -1.49 5.64
N ILE A 47 6.78 -1.12 6.86
CA ILE A 47 7.03 -1.93 8.06
C ILE A 47 6.26 -3.25 7.97
N VAL A 48 4.97 -3.22 7.61
CA VAL A 48 4.14 -4.43 7.40
C VAL A 48 4.78 -5.34 6.37
N ALA A 49 5.20 -4.79 5.22
CA ALA A 49 5.79 -5.56 4.13
C ALA A 49 7.12 -6.23 4.53
N ARG A 50 7.98 -5.49 5.25
CA ARG A 50 9.25 -6.02 5.76
C ARG A 50 9.03 -7.14 6.77
N ASP A 51 8.18 -6.93 7.76
CA ASP A 51 8.02 -7.88 8.87
C ASP A 51 7.17 -9.10 8.47
N SER A 52 6.36 -8.97 7.43
CA SER A 52 5.63 -10.08 6.79
C SER A 52 6.41 -10.78 5.69
N ASP A 53 7.69 -10.44 5.47
CA ASP A 53 8.57 -11.00 4.44
C ASP A 53 7.97 -11.01 3.02
N LEU A 54 7.36 -9.88 2.61
CA LEU A 54 6.79 -9.74 1.26
C LEU A 54 7.85 -9.69 0.14
N GLY A 55 9.14 -9.67 0.51
CA GLY A 55 10.27 -9.75 -0.40
C GLY A 55 10.94 -8.41 -0.66
N LYS A 56 11.57 -8.27 -1.84
CA LYS A 56 12.34 -7.09 -2.23
C LYS A 56 11.40 -5.93 -2.55
N ASP A 57 11.66 -4.76 -1.97
CA ASP A 57 10.99 -3.51 -2.38
C ASP A 57 11.36 -3.16 -3.83
N VAL A 58 10.35 -3.09 -4.69
CA VAL A 58 10.44 -2.71 -6.10
C VAL A 58 9.47 -1.57 -6.43
N SER A 59 9.05 -0.81 -5.41
CA SER A 59 8.07 0.29 -5.55
C SER A 59 8.50 1.35 -6.56
N ASP A 60 9.80 1.64 -6.64
CA ASP A 60 10.38 2.60 -7.58
C ASP A 60 10.07 2.29 -9.06
N LEU A 61 9.73 1.03 -9.39
CA LEU A 61 9.33 0.65 -10.75
C LEU A 61 7.92 1.14 -11.12
N PHE A 62 7.08 1.40 -10.12
CA PHE A 62 5.64 1.68 -10.28
C PHE A 62 5.18 2.92 -9.50
N GLN A 63 6.10 3.72 -8.97
CA GLN A 63 5.82 4.96 -8.23
C GLN A 63 6.35 6.18 -9.00
N VAL A 64 5.51 7.22 -9.16
CA VAL A 64 5.83 8.42 -9.95
C VAL A 64 5.42 9.67 -9.18
N GLY A 65 6.34 10.15 -8.33
CA GLY A 65 6.06 11.23 -7.40
C GLY A 65 4.91 10.85 -6.46
N ARG A 66 3.78 11.56 -6.56
CA ARG A 66 2.56 11.29 -5.78
C ARG A 66 1.49 10.51 -6.55
N ASN A 67 1.86 9.91 -7.68
CA ASN A 67 1.00 9.07 -8.49
C ASN A 67 1.63 7.68 -8.61
N GLY A 68 0.86 6.71 -9.11
CA GLY A 68 1.32 5.35 -9.28
C GLY A 68 0.80 4.44 -8.16
N ILE A 69 1.61 3.46 -7.80
CA ILE A 69 1.40 2.52 -6.71
C ILE A 69 2.19 2.99 -5.49
N ASP A 70 1.58 2.92 -4.30
CA ASP A 70 2.21 3.36 -3.05
C ASP A 70 3.33 2.40 -2.61
N ALA A 71 3.17 1.10 -2.85
CA ALA A 71 4.19 0.10 -2.58
C ALA A 71 4.07 -1.15 -3.47
N ALA A 72 5.22 -1.72 -3.87
CA ALA A 72 5.32 -2.99 -4.59
C ALA A 72 6.46 -3.85 -4.06
N PHE A 73 6.19 -5.12 -3.72
CA PHE A 73 7.16 -6.03 -3.13
C PHE A 73 7.22 -7.36 -3.91
N LEU A 74 8.44 -7.80 -4.23
CA LEU A 74 8.71 -9.01 -5.02
C LEU A 74 9.33 -10.10 -4.15
N SER A 75 8.56 -11.17 -3.89
CA SER A 75 9.03 -12.37 -3.22
C SER A 75 9.58 -13.40 -4.22
N LYS A 76 10.66 -14.10 -3.83
CA LYS A 76 11.40 -15.06 -4.68
C LYS A 76 10.85 -16.50 -4.67
N GLY A 77 9.87 -16.81 -3.82
CA GLY A 77 9.41 -18.19 -3.62
C GLY A 77 8.96 -18.87 -4.92
N PRO A 78 8.73 -20.19 -4.96
CA PRO A 78 8.01 -20.79 -6.10
C PRO A 78 6.49 -20.84 -5.81
N PRO A 79 5.63 -20.14 -6.59
CA PRO A 79 5.99 -19.19 -7.64
C PRO A 79 6.36 -17.81 -7.07
N PRO A 80 7.18 -17.02 -7.80
CA PRO A 80 7.52 -15.68 -7.37
C PRO A 80 6.24 -14.86 -7.34
N LYS A 81 6.15 -13.90 -6.42
CA LYS A 81 4.93 -13.09 -6.25
C LYS A 81 5.29 -11.62 -6.13
N LEU A 82 4.64 -10.80 -6.96
CA LEU A 82 4.61 -9.34 -6.89
C LEU A 82 3.35 -8.91 -6.15
N THR A 83 3.51 -8.41 -4.93
CA THR A 83 2.42 -7.83 -4.14
C THR A 83 2.37 -6.33 -4.37
N ILE A 84 1.25 -5.86 -4.91
CA ILE A 84 0.93 -4.45 -5.17
C ILE A 84 0.04 -3.93 -4.06
N ILE A 85 0.41 -2.80 -3.46
CA ILE A 85 -0.21 -2.27 -2.25
C ILE A 85 -0.68 -0.84 -2.46
N GLU A 86 -1.93 -0.57 -2.10
CA GLU A 86 -2.44 0.78 -1.86
C GLU A 86 -2.42 1.07 -0.35
N SER A 87 -1.80 2.19 0.03
CA SER A 87 -1.73 2.67 1.40
C SER A 87 -2.75 3.77 1.62
N LYS A 88 -3.54 3.67 2.70
CA LYS A 88 -4.44 4.74 3.15
C LYS A 88 -4.23 5.02 4.63
N ALA A 89 -4.10 6.30 4.95
CA ALA A 89 -4.00 6.77 6.32
C ALA A 89 -5.11 7.78 6.63
N SER A 90 -5.68 7.69 7.82
CA SER A 90 -6.75 8.58 8.29
C SER A 90 -6.58 8.83 9.79
N ASP A 91 -7.10 9.93 10.30
CA ASP A 91 -7.21 10.26 11.74
C ASP A 91 -8.69 10.25 12.18
N SER A 92 -9.53 9.58 11.39
CA SER A 92 -10.98 9.56 11.52
C SER A 92 -11.60 8.21 11.16
N ALA A 93 -10.79 7.16 10.96
CA ALA A 93 -11.20 5.87 10.44
C ALA A 93 -11.96 5.93 9.10
N SER A 94 -11.73 6.98 8.30
CA SER A 94 -12.38 7.16 6.99
C SER A 94 -11.34 7.22 5.87
N PHE A 95 -11.42 6.28 4.93
CA PHE A 95 -10.46 6.13 3.83
C PHE A 95 -11.10 6.44 2.50
N SER A 96 -10.50 7.40 1.78
CA SER A 96 -11.00 7.83 0.48
C SER A 96 -10.27 7.14 -0.66
N TYR A 97 -11.05 6.49 -1.53
CA TYR A 97 -10.56 5.85 -2.75
C TYR A 97 -11.11 6.55 -3.98
N SER A 98 -10.26 6.75 -4.99
CA SER A 98 -10.71 7.26 -6.29
C SER A 98 -11.61 6.25 -7.01
N ASN A 99 -12.44 6.71 -7.95
CA ASN A 99 -13.27 5.83 -8.78
C ASN A 99 -12.47 4.76 -9.54
N LYS A 100 -11.16 4.98 -9.78
CA LYS A 100 -10.29 3.97 -10.38
C LYS A 100 -9.85 2.94 -9.34
N GLN A 101 -9.44 3.39 -8.15
CA GLN A 101 -9.01 2.51 -7.05
C GLN A 101 -10.15 1.62 -6.54
N LYS A 102 -11.39 2.15 -6.53
CA LYS A 102 -12.58 1.39 -6.18
C LYS A 102 -12.85 0.20 -7.11
N LYS A 103 -12.28 0.16 -8.32
CA LYS A 103 -12.44 -0.97 -9.25
C LYS A 103 -11.60 -2.20 -8.84
N GLY A 104 -10.77 -2.08 -7.80
CA GLY A 104 -9.83 -3.11 -7.35
C GLY A 104 -8.42 -2.93 -7.90
N GLY A 105 -7.45 -3.53 -7.21
CA GLY A 105 -6.02 -3.33 -7.45
C GLY A 105 -5.57 -3.78 -8.83
N ASP A 106 -6.06 -4.93 -9.31
CA ASP A 106 -5.73 -5.44 -10.65
C ASP A 106 -6.14 -4.44 -11.74
N LYS A 107 -7.41 -4.03 -11.76
CA LYS A 107 -7.91 -3.04 -12.74
C LYS A 107 -7.21 -1.69 -12.61
N TYR A 108 -6.85 -1.28 -11.40
CA TYR A 108 -6.14 -0.03 -11.16
C TYR A 108 -4.71 -0.09 -11.73
N PHE A 109 -3.96 -1.12 -11.36
CA PHE A 109 -2.59 -1.33 -11.82
C PHE A 109 -2.51 -1.53 -13.32
N GLN A 110 -3.34 -2.41 -13.89
CA GLN A 110 -3.43 -2.61 -15.34
C GLN A 110 -3.86 -1.35 -16.08
N GLY A 111 -4.69 -0.51 -15.45
CA GLY A 111 -5.07 0.79 -15.99
C GLY A 111 -3.89 1.76 -16.12
N MET A 112 -2.87 1.64 -15.26
CA MET A 112 -1.63 2.43 -15.34
C MET A 112 -0.64 1.82 -16.34
N VAL A 113 -0.44 0.51 -16.29
CA VAL A 113 0.42 -0.24 -17.23
C VAL A 113 0.00 0.00 -18.68
N ASN A 114 -1.31 0.05 -18.95
CA ASN A 114 -1.86 0.26 -20.30
C ASN A 114 -2.22 1.73 -20.60
N SER A 115 -1.81 2.67 -19.75
CA SER A 115 -2.12 4.09 -19.91
C SER A 115 -1.35 4.70 -21.08
N LYS A 116 -1.92 5.74 -21.70
CA LYS A 116 -1.21 6.63 -22.64
C LYS A 116 -0.69 7.91 -21.97
N ASP A 117 -0.80 7.97 -20.64
CA ASP A 117 -0.33 9.09 -19.85
C ASP A 117 1.20 9.00 -19.70
N PRO A 118 1.96 10.01 -20.14
CA PRO A 118 3.43 9.95 -20.14
C PRO A 118 4.06 9.67 -18.78
N ARG A 119 3.33 9.93 -17.70
CA ARG A 119 3.77 9.62 -16.34
C ARG A 119 4.02 8.14 -16.11
N TYR A 120 3.33 7.26 -16.86
CA TYR A 120 3.39 5.81 -16.66
C TYR A 120 4.06 5.07 -17.82
N ASP A 121 4.75 5.77 -18.73
CA ASP A 121 5.30 5.19 -19.96
C ASP A 121 6.24 4.00 -19.69
N SER A 122 6.97 4.00 -18.58
CA SER A 122 7.89 2.92 -18.22
C SER A 122 7.22 1.71 -17.55
N PHE A 123 5.95 1.81 -17.12
CA PHE A 123 5.34 0.77 -16.28
C PHE A 123 5.20 -0.56 -17.01
N LYS A 124 4.88 -0.50 -18.31
CA LYS A 124 4.73 -1.70 -19.13
C LYS A 124 6.06 -2.43 -19.29
N ASP A 125 7.11 -1.72 -19.70
CA ASP A 125 8.43 -2.30 -19.91
C ASP A 125 9.00 -2.85 -18.59
N ASN A 126 8.86 -2.10 -17.48
CA ASN A 126 9.24 -2.56 -16.15
C ASN A 126 8.54 -3.86 -15.73
N LEU A 127 7.25 -4.00 -16.07
CA LEU A 127 6.48 -5.19 -15.75
C LEU A 127 6.90 -6.39 -16.62
N GLU A 128 7.15 -6.16 -17.91
CA GLU A 128 7.61 -7.20 -18.83
C GLU A 128 8.97 -7.75 -18.39
N GLU A 129 9.93 -6.87 -18.04
CA GLU A 129 11.24 -7.27 -17.52
C GLU A 129 11.11 -8.11 -16.22
N LEU A 130 10.26 -7.68 -15.28
CA LEU A 130 10.00 -8.46 -14.05
C LEU A 130 9.43 -9.85 -14.34
N MET A 131 8.52 -9.97 -15.32
CA MET A 131 7.91 -11.23 -15.69
C MET A 131 8.89 -12.18 -16.40
N GLU A 132 9.82 -11.63 -17.20
CA GLU A 132 10.91 -12.39 -17.83
C GLU A 132 11.91 -12.92 -16.80
N GLU A 133 12.31 -12.08 -15.84
CA GLU A 133 13.23 -12.47 -14.76
C GLU A 133 12.61 -13.46 -13.77
N ASN A 134 11.28 -13.48 -13.65
CA ASN A 134 10.55 -14.28 -12.67
C ASN A 134 9.46 -15.15 -13.33
N PRO A 135 9.84 -16.22 -14.05
CA PRO A 135 8.87 -17.08 -14.73
C PRO A 135 7.78 -17.62 -13.79
N GLY A 136 6.52 -17.44 -14.19
CA GLY A 136 5.37 -17.85 -13.38
C GLY A 136 4.96 -16.84 -12.30
N LEU A 137 5.47 -15.60 -12.35
CA LEU A 137 5.12 -14.49 -11.47
C LEU A 137 3.62 -14.43 -11.20
N LYS A 138 3.27 -14.45 -9.91
CA LYS A 138 1.91 -14.22 -9.42
C LYS A 138 1.74 -12.78 -8.97
N PHE A 139 0.52 -12.29 -9.08
CA PHE A 139 0.14 -10.97 -8.60
C PHE A 139 -0.73 -11.12 -7.36
N ASP A 140 -0.48 -10.25 -6.40
CA ASP A 140 -1.30 -10.10 -5.21
C ASP A 140 -1.63 -8.62 -5.05
N PHE A 141 -2.85 -8.32 -4.62
CA PHE A 141 -3.35 -6.95 -4.55
C PHE A 141 -4.00 -6.72 -3.20
N ILE A 142 -3.40 -5.86 -2.40
CA ILE A 142 -3.86 -5.55 -1.05
C ILE A 142 -3.95 -4.05 -0.84
N ARG A 143 -4.68 -3.68 0.20
CA ARG A 143 -4.73 -2.32 0.72
C ARG A 143 -4.42 -2.34 2.21
N VAL A 144 -3.62 -1.39 2.65
CA VAL A 144 -3.25 -1.20 4.05
C VAL A 144 -3.93 0.07 4.54
N GLU A 145 -4.85 -0.10 5.49
CA GLU A 145 -5.62 0.98 6.09
C GLU A 145 -5.10 1.24 7.51
N THR A 146 -4.53 2.42 7.71
CA THR A 146 -3.95 2.88 8.99
C THR A 146 -4.81 3.99 9.56
N ASP A 147 -5.48 3.74 10.67
CA ASP A 147 -6.05 4.81 11.49
C ASP A 147 -4.98 5.36 12.43
N ILE A 148 -4.91 6.68 12.50
CA ILE A 148 -3.85 7.45 13.13
C ILE A 148 -4.41 8.05 14.41
N LYS A 149 -3.67 7.86 15.51
CA LYS A 149 -3.82 8.65 16.72
C LYS A 149 -2.71 9.70 16.82
N ILE A 150 -3.03 10.82 17.46
CA ILE A 150 -2.01 11.78 17.89
C ILE A 150 -1.50 11.36 19.26
N THR A 151 -0.18 11.28 19.39
CA THR A 151 0.52 10.93 20.63
C THR A 151 1.41 12.07 21.07
N ASP A 152 2.07 11.92 22.21
CA ASP A 152 3.05 12.91 22.70
C ASP A 152 4.28 13.01 21.78
N ILE A 153 4.53 12.01 20.93
CA ILE A 153 5.63 12.00 19.95
C ILE A 153 5.18 12.63 18.62
N GLY A 154 3.98 12.30 18.15
CA GLY A 154 3.46 12.75 16.85
C GLY A 154 2.33 11.86 16.34
N PHE A 155 2.50 11.27 15.16
CA PHE A 155 1.60 10.24 14.64
C PHE A 155 1.94 8.89 15.26
N GLY A 156 0.90 8.16 15.66
CA GLY A 156 0.97 6.75 16.03
C GLY A 156 -0.17 5.98 15.39
N VAL A 157 -0.05 4.65 15.35
CA VAL A 157 -1.10 3.77 14.83
C VAL A 157 -2.16 3.53 15.91
N ASP A 158 -3.42 3.81 15.62
CA ASP A 158 -4.57 3.46 16.47
C ASP A 158 -5.14 2.09 16.09
N GLU A 159 -5.59 1.97 14.84
CA GLU A 159 -6.00 0.71 14.22
C GLU A 159 -5.24 0.49 12.90
N LEU A 160 -4.94 -0.77 12.60
CA LEU A 160 -4.24 -1.17 11.37
C LEU A 160 -4.87 -2.43 10.81
N GLN A 161 -5.27 -2.36 9.54
CA GLN A 161 -5.83 -3.49 8.81
C GLN A 161 -5.16 -3.65 7.44
N VAL A 162 -4.83 -4.90 7.13
CA VAL A 162 -4.55 -5.34 5.76
C VAL A 162 -5.81 -5.98 5.19
N LYS A 163 -6.20 -5.55 3.99
CA LYS A 163 -7.38 -6.02 3.28
C LYS A 163 -7.04 -6.44 1.86
N GLU A 164 -7.82 -7.38 1.32
CA GLU A 164 -7.78 -7.63 -0.12
C GLU A 164 -8.23 -6.38 -0.88
N TRP A 165 -7.54 -6.08 -1.98
CA TRP A 165 -7.91 -4.95 -2.83
C TRP A 165 -8.81 -5.40 -3.99
N LYS A 166 -10.00 -5.85 -3.61
CA LYS A 166 -11.11 -6.13 -4.52
C LYS A 166 -11.90 -4.85 -4.84
N GLU A 167 -12.96 -4.99 -5.63
CA GLU A 167 -13.90 -3.90 -5.89
C GLU A 167 -14.49 -3.39 -4.57
N ILE A 168 -14.41 -2.07 -4.37
CA ILE A 168 -14.83 -1.36 -3.16
C ILE A 168 -16.15 -0.65 -3.48
N ASP A 169 -17.16 -0.90 -2.65
CA ASP A 169 -18.48 -0.29 -2.79
C ASP A 169 -18.47 1.24 -2.53
#